data_AF-A0A813M1T2-F1
#
_entry.id   AF-A0A813M1T2-F1
#
_cell.length_a   1.000
_cell.length_b   1.000
_cell.length_c   1.000
_cell.angle_alpha   90.00
_cell.angle_beta   90.00
_cell.angle_gamma   90.00
#
_symmetry.space_group_name_H-M   'P 1'
#
loop_
_entity.id
_entity.type
_entity.pdbx_description
1 polymer ?
#
loop_
_entity_poly.entity_id
_entity_poly.type
_entity_poly.pdbx_seq_one_letter_code
_entity_poly.pdbx_strand_id
1 'polypeptide(L)'
;MISSKKSQHIIFFIAFINCCIIFLITIISLTTDYWVVIRPIRHINPEKLDITKQIFESLNSTIDGNSTVNGSNQDDEIDYSFIDDDMEDENENQIIDLSQKLDCKRFQGIIRFGLFKGVWLLNYAFGCKYRLNKIYIIDALSKDKIFDQTLWICTILCCSLSLFTIFLSAIFSLLNAFLSPTNPIHGPLSIYLWNSLSALFHLLGILIFTGEFYFYINRNILTKELLESGWTSTGRGQLAWSFYIQFISIFLISVNIVIIYLYSKFKKDSFLNLKNNFEKNENLINVAENVENEQLSNSISDEKKSSRKLKRIIDFIY
;
A
#
# COMPACT_ATOMS: atom_id res chain seq x y z
N MET A 1 -11.53 12.85 34.78
CA MET A 1 -11.40 11.42 34.41
C MET A 1 -12.33 10.98 33.26
N ILE A 2 -13.59 11.44 33.21
CA ILE A 2 -14.59 11.04 32.17
C ILE A 2 -14.24 11.57 30.76
N SER A 3 -13.69 12.78 30.64
CA SER A 3 -13.26 13.35 29.35
C SER A 3 -12.11 12.56 28.68
N SER A 4 -11.19 12.00 29.49
CA SER A 4 -10.05 11.22 28.99
C SER A 4 -10.46 9.88 28.35
N LYS A 5 -11.48 9.20 28.90
CA LYS A 5 -11.96 7.92 28.33
C LYS A 5 -12.60 8.12 26.95
N LYS A 6 -13.37 9.20 26.76
CA LYS A 6 -13.98 9.51 25.45
C LYS A 6 -12.93 9.72 24.36
N SER A 7 -11.85 10.45 24.67
CA SER A 7 -10.74 10.67 23.72
C SER A 7 -10.04 9.35 23.33
N GLN A 8 -9.86 8.43 24.28
CA GLN A 8 -9.28 7.11 24.01
C GLN A 8 -10.10 6.31 22.98
N HIS A 9 -11.42 6.22 23.16
CA HIS A 9 -12.28 5.47 22.25
C HIS A 9 -12.30 6.07 20.84
N ILE A 10 -12.29 7.41 20.74
CA ILE A 10 -12.23 8.11 19.45
C ILE A 10 -10.94 7.78 18.69
N ILE A 11 -9.79 7.77 19.37
CA ILE A 11 -8.50 7.47 18.73
C ILE A 11 -8.46 6.04 18.17
N PHE A 12 -8.97 5.04 18.92
CA PHE A 12 -9.04 3.67 18.42
C PHE A 12 -10.06 3.50 17.30
N PHE A 13 -11.16 4.25 17.32
CA PHE A 13 -12.11 4.26 16.23
C PHE A 13 -11.53 4.87 14.95
N ILE A 14 -10.74 5.95 15.07
CA ILE A 14 -9.98 6.52 13.94
C ILE A 14 -8.98 5.49 13.39
N ALA A 15 -8.25 4.79 14.27
CA ALA A 15 -7.32 3.73 13.86
C ALA A 15 -8.04 2.59 13.12
N PHE A 16 -9.24 2.20 13.56
CA PHE A 16 -10.09 1.23 12.87
C PHE A 16 -10.48 1.70 11.46
N ILE A 17 -10.99 2.93 11.31
CA ILE A 17 -11.34 3.50 10.01
C ILE A 17 -10.12 3.52 9.08
N ASN A 18 -8.96 3.94 9.60
CA ASN A 18 -7.72 3.95 8.83
C ASN A 18 -7.34 2.53 8.35
N CYS A 19 -7.43 1.52 9.22
CA CYS A 19 -7.20 0.12 8.82
C CYS A 19 -8.17 -0.33 7.71
N CYS A 20 -9.45 0.06 7.76
CA CYS A 20 -10.42 -0.27 6.71
C CYS A 20 -10.07 0.40 5.37
N ILE A 21 -9.66 1.67 5.40
CA ILE A 21 -9.21 2.40 4.20
C ILE A 21 -7.98 1.72 3.59
N ILE A 22 -6.97 1.41 4.41
CA ILE A 22 -5.75 0.72 3.99
C ILE A 22 -6.09 -0.64 3.37
N PHE A 23 -6.97 -1.41 4.03
CA PHE A 23 -7.41 -2.72 3.54
C PHE A 23 -8.07 -2.62 2.17
N LEU A 24 -9.02 -1.69 2.00
CA LEU A 24 -9.74 -1.50 0.75
C LEU A 24 -8.81 -1.05 -0.38
N ILE A 25 -7.97 -0.05 -0.12
CA ILE A 25 -7.01 0.49 -1.10
C ILE A 25 -6.01 -0.60 -1.53
N THR A 26 -5.52 -1.41 -0.59
CA THR A 26 -4.59 -2.51 -0.87
C THR A 26 -5.24 -3.57 -1.74
N ILE A 27 -6.48 -3.97 -1.43
CA ILE A 27 -7.24 -4.93 -2.26
C ILE A 27 -7.45 -4.39 -3.66
N ILE A 28 -7.92 -3.14 -3.80
CA ILE A 28 -8.15 -2.51 -5.10
C ILE A 28 -6.87 -2.52 -5.93
N SER A 29 -5.73 -2.14 -5.32
CA SER A 29 -4.45 -2.19 -6.01
C SER A 29 -4.12 -3.61 -6.47
N LEU A 30 -4.23 -4.63 -5.60
CA LEU A 30 -3.90 -6.03 -5.91
C LEU A 30 -4.77 -6.64 -7.02
N THR A 31 -6.05 -6.24 -7.12
CA THR A 31 -6.99 -6.79 -8.11
C THR A 31 -6.91 -6.10 -9.47
N THR A 32 -6.27 -4.93 -9.55
CA THR A 32 -6.04 -4.25 -10.84
C THR A 32 -5.09 -5.02 -11.74
N ASP A 33 -5.20 -4.79 -13.04
CA ASP A 33 -4.31 -5.25 -14.10
C ASP A 33 -3.24 -4.20 -14.47
N TYR A 34 -2.96 -3.25 -13.57
CA TYR A 34 -2.23 -2.02 -13.88
C TYR A 34 -0.96 -1.81 -13.03
N TRP A 35 -0.27 -2.89 -12.67
CA TRP A 35 0.97 -2.79 -11.89
C TRP A 35 2.16 -2.40 -12.76
N VAL A 36 2.19 -2.94 -13.97
CA VAL A 36 3.25 -2.74 -14.94
C VAL A 36 2.65 -2.39 -16.29
N VAL A 37 3.28 -1.43 -16.98
CA VAL A 37 2.98 -1.06 -18.36
C VAL A 37 4.25 -1.15 -19.18
N ILE A 38 4.20 -1.88 -20.28
CA ILE A 38 5.31 -2.09 -21.21
C ILE A 38 4.87 -1.66 -22.59
N ARG A 39 5.77 -0.98 -23.31
CA ARG A 39 5.51 -0.52 -24.69
C ARG A 39 6.44 -1.23 -25.67
N PRO A 40 6.12 -2.46 -26.11
CA PRO A 40 6.93 -3.17 -27.08
C PRO A 40 6.94 -2.44 -28.43
N ILE A 41 8.05 -2.59 -29.16
CA ILE A 41 8.21 -2.08 -30.53
C ILE A 41 8.74 -3.22 -31.40
N ARG A 42 8.24 -3.32 -32.62
CA ARG A 42 8.76 -4.27 -33.61
C ARG A 42 9.85 -3.61 -34.44
N HIS A 43 11.03 -4.23 -34.48
CA HIS A 43 12.06 -3.88 -35.44
C HIS A 43 11.81 -4.69 -36.71
N ILE A 44 11.53 -4.01 -37.82
CA ILE A 44 11.52 -4.65 -39.14
C ILE A 44 12.98 -4.77 -39.56
N ASN A 45 13.47 -5.99 -39.75
CA ASN A 45 14.77 -6.17 -40.37
C ASN A 45 14.66 -5.75 -41.86
N PRO A 46 15.37 -4.71 -42.32
CA PRO A 46 15.26 -4.23 -43.71
C PRO A 46 15.61 -5.31 -44.74
N GLU A 47 16.54 -6.23 -44.45
CA GLU A 47 16.90 -7.32 -45.37
C GLU A 47 15.71 -8.26 -45.68
N LYS A 48 14.83 -8.49 -44.70
CA LYS A 48 13.65 -9.36 -44.89
C LYS A 48 12.54 -8.65 -45.66
N LEU A 49 12.52 -7.32 -45.59
CA LEU A 49 11.59 -6.46 -46.33
C LEU A 49 11.94 -6.42 -47.83
N ASP A 50 13.23 -6.44 -48.17
CA ASP A 50 13.66 -6.46 -49.57
C ASP A 50 13.33 -7.80 -50.25
N ILE A 51 13.47 -8.93 -49.54
CA ILE A 51 13.06 -10.25 -50.05
C ILE A 51 11.54 -10.29 -50.29
N THR A 52 10.74 -9.74 -49.36
CA THR A 52 9.28 -9.72 -49.54
C THR A 52 8.85 -8.75 -50.63
N LYS A 53 9.51 -7.61 -50.79
CA LYS A 53 9.30 -6.70 -51.93
C LYS A 53 9.69 -7.34 -53.25
N GLN A 54 10.84 -8.02 -53.32
CA GLN A 54 11.25 -8.75 -54.53
C GLN A 54 10.27 -9.87 -54.89
N ILE A 55 9.77 -10.62 -53.90
CA ILE A 55 8.74 -11.64 -54.12
C ILE A 55 7.43 -10.99 -54.59
N PHE A 56 7.01 -9.88 -53.98
CA PHE A 56 5.79 -9.18 -54.36
C PHE A 56 5.88 -8.53 -55.75
N GLU A 57 7.03 -7.97 -56.12
CA GLU A 57 7.32 -7.46 -57.46
C GLU A 57 7.35 -8.59 -58.50
N SER A 58 7.92 -9.75 -58.14
CA SER A 58 7.90 -10.94 -59.02
C SER A 58 6.47 -11.49 -59.22
N LEU A 59 5.64 -11.47 -58.17
CA LEU A 59 4.24 -11.90 -58.24
C LEU A 59 3.37 -10.92 -59.03
N ASN A 60 3.55 -9.60 -58.84
CA ASN A 60 2.83 -8.60 -59.63
C ASN A 60 3.22 -8.63 -61.12
N SER A 61 4.48 -8.90 -61.44
CA SER A 61 4.90 -9.09 -62.84
C SER A 61 4.27 -10.32 -63.51
N THR A 62 3.70 -11.24 -62.71
CA THR A 62 2.96 -12.42 -63.19
C THR A 62 1.45 -12.15 -63.29
N ILE A 63 0.94 -11.09 -62.64
CA ILE A 63 -0.50 -10.78 -62.52
C ILE A 63 -0.95 -9.64 -63.45
N ASP A 64 -0.03 -8.91 -64.10
CA ASP A 64 -0.35 -7.88 -65.11
C ASP A 64 -0.98 -8.40 -66.42
N GLY A 65 -1.55 -9.61 -66.41
CA GLY A 65 -2.58 -10.06 -67.34
C GLY A 65 -3.96 -10.04 -66.67
N ASN A 66 -4.64 -8.89 -66.73
CA ASN A 66 -6.02 -8.60 -66.28
C ASN A 66 -6.23 -8.22 -64.80
N SER A 67 -6.42 -6.93 -64.51
CA SER A 67 -7.77 -6.33 -64.36
C SER A 67 -7.71 -4.96 -63.68
N THR A 68 -8.45 -4.01 -64.24
CA THR A 68 -8.69 -2.65 -63.73
C THR A 68 -9.75 -2.67 -62.64
N VAL A 69 -9.44 -2.19 -61.43
CA VAL A 69 -10.46 -1.82 -60.43
C VAL A 69 -10.09 -0.48 -59.80
N ASN A 70 -11.00 0.49 -59.96
CA ASN A 70 -10.97 1.84 -59.42
C ASN A 70 -11.17 1.83 -57.89
N GLY A 71 -10.25 2.46 -57.15
CA GLY A 71 -10.41 2.74 -55.72
C GLY A 71 -11.04 4.11 -55.51
N SER A 72 -12.20 4.15 -54.86
CA SER A 72 -12.79 5.35 -54.28
C SER A 72 -12.33 5.49 -52.82
N ASN A 73 -11.90 6.71 -52.46
CA ASN A 73 -11.58 7.13 -51.11
C ASN A 73 -12.78 6.94 -50.18
N GLN A 74 -12.57 6.30 -49.04
CA GLN A 74 -13.54 6.24 -47.95
C GLN A 74 -12.81 6.56 -46.64
N ASP A 75 -13.34 7.55 -45.94
CA ASP A 75 -12.81 8.10 -44.70
C ASP A 75 -12.65 7.01 -43.62
N ASP A 76 -11.53 7.05 -42.90
CA ASP A 76 -11.11 6.05 -41.92
C ASP A 76 -12.01 6.04 -40.67
N GLU A 77 -13.14 5.34 -40.76
CA GLU A 77 -13.89 4.86 -39.60
C GLU A 77 -13.12 3.70 -38.96
N ILE A 78 -12.85 3.80 -37.65
CA ILE A 78 -12.10 2.77 -36.92
C ILE A 78 -12.97 1.51 -36.86
N ASP A 79 -12.58 0.51 -37.63
CA ASP A 79 -13.27 -0.77 -37.73
C ASP A 79 -12.98 -1.65 -36.50
N TYR A 80 -13.92 -1.68 -35.56
CA TYR A 80 -13.88 -2.49 -34.32
C TYR A 80 -14.43 -3.92 -34.51
N SER A 81 -14.82 -4.32 -35.73
CA SER A 81 -15.45 -5.64 -36.00
C SER A 81 -14.54 -6.86 -35.83
N PHE A 82 -13.29 -6.66 -35.40
CA PHE A 82 -12.31 -7.73 -35.15
C PHE A 82 -12.04 -7.98 -33.65
N ILE A 83 -12.82 -7.34 -32.78
CA ILE A 83 -12.87 -7.73 -31.37
C ILE A 83 -13.72 -9.02 -31.34
N ASP A 84 -13.12 -10.15 -30.95
CA ASP A 84 -13.84 -11.43 -30.85
C ASP A 84 -15.14 -11.24 -30.03
N ASP A 85 -16.28 -11.65 -30.61
CA ASP A 85 -17.65 -11.46 -30.09
C ASP A 85 -17.93 -12.13 -28.72
N ASP A 86 -16.96 -12.83 -28.15
CA ASP A 86 -17.07 -13.53 -26.86
C ASP A 86 -16.69 -12.65 -25.64
N MET A 87 -16.71 -11.33 -25.77
CA MET A 87 -16.21 -10.37 -24.77
C MET A 87 -17.33 -9.61 -24.05
N GLU A 88 -17.45 -9.80 -22.73
CA GLU A 88 -18.41 -9.09 -21.86
C GLU A 88 -18.31 -7.54 -21.97
N ASP A 89 -19.49 -6.89 -22.06
CA ASP A 89 -19.78 -5.47 -22.38
C ASP A 89 -18.99 -4.41 -21.58
N GLU A 90 -18.58 -4.68 -20.33
CA GLU A 90 -17.82 -3.69 -19.53
C GLU A 90 -16.40 -3.44 -20.07
N ASN A 91 -15.86 -4.36 -20.88
CA ASN A 91 -14.50 -4.27 -21.43
C ASN A 91 -14.40 -3.42 -22.69
N GLU A 92 -15.47 -3.26 -23.47
CA GLU A 92 -15.44 -2.55 -24.75
C GLU A 92 -15.08 -1.07 -24.57
N ASN A 93 -15.60 -0.44 -23.52
CA ASN A 93 -15.30 0.97 -23.18
C ASN A 93 -13.83 1.19 -22.77
N GLN A 94 -13.19 0.22 -22.08
CA GLN A 94 -11.76 0.30 -21.78
C GLN A 94 -10.89 0.10 -23.02
N ILE A 95 -11.37 -0.71 -23.97
CA ILE A 95 -10.71 -1.00 -25.25
C ILE A 95 -10.76 0.23 -26.17
N ILE A 96 -11.88 0.95 -26.20
CA ILE A 96 -12.03 2.20 -26.96
C ILE A 96 -11.07 3.27 -26.40
N ASP A 97 -10.99 3.45 -25.08
CA ASP A 97 -10.05 4.43 -24.49
C ASP A 97 -8.57 4.05 -24.70
N LEU A 98 -8.23 2.76 -24.59
CA LEU A 98 -6.88 2.25 -24.84
C LEU A 98 -6.43 2.42 -26.30
N SER A 99 -7.30 2.07 -27.24
CA SER A 99 -7.05 2.18 -28.68
C SER A 99 -7.01 3.64 -29.13
N GLN A 100 -7.87 4.51 -28.59
CA GLN A 100 -7.92 5.94 -28.90
C GLN A 100 -6.69 6.71 -28.36
N LYS A 101 -6.08 6.23 -27.27
CA LYS A 101 -4.85 6.81 -26.69
C LYS A 101 -3.56 6.37 -27.38
N LEU A 102 -3.62 5.34 -28.21
CA LEU A 102 -2.55 4.97 -29.11
C LEU A 102 -2.72 5.80 -30.40
N ASP A 103 -1.82 6.75 -30.64
CA ASP A 103 -1.57 7.18 -32.03
C ASP A 103 -1.43 5.90 -32.87
N CYS A 104 -1.99 5.85 -34.08
CA CYS A 104 -1.82 4.74 -35.02
C CYS A 104 -0.36 4.61 -35.52
N LYS A 105 0.57 4.50 -34.59
CA LYS A 105 1.97 4.22 -34.79
C LYS A 105 2.09 2.76 -35.09
N ARG A 106 2.41 2.48 -36.35
CA ARG A 106 2.73 1.16 -36.86
C ARG A 106 3.77 0.50 -35.97
N PHE A 107 3.66 -0.82 -35.78
CA PHE A 107 4.66 -1.64 -35.09
C PHE A 107 4.88 -1.32 -33.61
N GLN A 108 3.85 -0.81 -32.94
CA GLN A 108 3.86 -0.55 -31.51
C GLN A 108 2.80 -1.40 -30.80
N GLY A 109 3.05 -1.66 -29.51
CA GLY A 109 2.07 -2.30 -28.65
C GLY A 109 2.06 -1.71 -27.26
N ILE A 110 1.08 -2.11 -26.48
CA ILE A 110 0.95 -1.85 -25.06
C ILE A 110 0.63 -3.18 -24.38
N ILE A 111 1.45 -3.53 -23.41
CA ILE A 111 1.22 -4.67 -22.53
C ILE A 111 1.01 -4.08 -21.14
N ARG A 112 -0.11 -4.39 -20.50
CA ARG A 112 -0.39 -3.99 -19.11
C ARG A 112 -0.75 -5.22 -18.32
N PHE A 113 -0.21 -5.36 -17.12
CA PHE A 113 -0.61 -6.45 -16.24
C PHE A 113 -0.47 -6.08 -14.77
N GLY A 114 -1.29 -6.75 -13.98
CA GLY A 114 -1.26 -6.75 -12.53
C GLY A 114 -0.69 -8.05 -11.98
N LEU A 115 -0.97 -8.32 -10.72
CA LEU A 115 -0.46 -9.51 -10.06
C LEU A 115 -1.06 -10.82 -10.62
N PHE A 116 -2.32 -10.78 -11.06
CA PHE A 116 -3.08 -11.98 -11.46
C PHE A 116 -3.50 -12.02 -12.94
N LYS A 117 -3.77 -10.85 -13.53
CA LYS A 117 -4.31 -10.72 -14.89
C LYS A 117 -3.58 -9.64 -15.68
N GLY A 118 -3.58 -9.77 -17.01
CA GLY A 118 -3.02 -8.78 -17.91
C GLY A 118 -3.65 -8.78 -19.30
N VAL A 119 -3.40 -7.70 -20.03
CA VAL A 119 -3.91 -7.45 -21.39
C VAL A 119 -2.76 -7.04 -22.29
N TRP A 120 -2.70 -7.67 -23.46
CA TRP A 120 -1.68 -7.44 -24.48
C TRP A 120 -2.35 -6.87 -25.72
N LEU A 121 -1.88 -5.71 -26.16
CA LEU A 121 -2.39 -5.02 -27.33
C LEU A 121 -1.23 -4.78 -28.30
N LEU A 122 -1.21 -5.47 -29.44
CA LEU A 122 -0.12 -5.38 -30.43
C LEU A 122 -0.65 -4.93 -31.79
N ASN A 123 -0.04 -3.89 -32.39
CA ASN A 123 -0.34 -3.45 -33.75
C ASN A 123 0.72 -3.98 -34.73
N TYR A 124 0.30 -4.85 -35.66
CA TYR A 124 1.18 -5.46 -36.67
C TYR A 124 1.38 -4.61 -37.93
N ALA A 125 0.91 -3.37 -37.93
CA ALA A 125 0.97 -2.36 -38.98
C ALA A 125 0.10 -2.62 -40.23
N PHE A 126 -0.88 -3.51 -40.14
CA PHE A 126 -1.94 -3.66 -41.14
C PHE A 126 -3.08 -2.66 -40.85
N GLY A 127 -2.75 -1.37 -40.83
CA GLY A 127 -3.67 -0.29 -40.45
C GLY A 127 -3.76 -0.03 -38.94
N CYS A 128 -4.81 0.67 -38.49
CA CYS A 128 -5.13 0.93 -37.08
C CYS A 128 -5.76 -0.29 -36.37
N LYS A 129 -5.37 -1.51 -36.77
CA LYS A 129 -5.93 -2.75 -36.23
C LYS A 129 -5.01 -3.31 -35.15
N TYR A 130 -5.55 -3.50 -33.95
CA TYR A 130 -4.84 -4.04 -32.79
C TYR A 130 -5.32 -5.46 -32.52
N ARG A 131 -4.40 -6.40 -32.30
CA ARG A 131 -4.75 -7.72 -31.79
C ARG A 131 -4.72 -7.69 -30.27
N LEU A 132 -5.88 -7.92 -29.66
CA LEU A 132 -6.04 -8.00 -28.21
C LEU A 132 -5.95 -9.47 -27.78
N ASN A 133 -5.00 -9.77 -26.90
CA ASN A 133 -4.91 -11.06 -26.25
C ASN A 133 -5.01 -10.84 -24.73
N LYS A 134 -6.05 -11.39 -24.10
CA LYS A 134 -6.14 -11.50 -22.64
C LYS A 134 -5.29 -12.68 -22.20
N ILE A 135 -4.45 -12.47 -21.19
CA ILE A 135 -3.59 -13.54 -20.66
C ILE A 135 -3.69 -13.52 -19.14
N TYR A 136 -4.05 -14.69 -18.58
CA TYR A 136 -3.88 -14.93 -17.16
C TYR A 136 -2.39 -15.18 -16.88
N ILE A 137 -1.85 -14.53 -15.85
CA ILE A 137 -0.41 -14.60 -15.55
C ILE A 137 0.02 -16.05 -15.26
N ILE A 138 -0.89 -16.89 -14.76
CA ILE A 138 -0.68 -18.33 -14.51
C ILE A 138 -0.37 -19.09 -15.82
N ASP A 139 -1.00 -18.72 -16.92
CA ASP A 139 -0.76 -19.34 -18.24
C ASP A 139 0.58 -18.86 -18.83
N ALA A 140 0.89 -17.58 -18.63
CA ALA A 140 2.16 -16.96 -19.03
C ALA A 140 3.37 -17.52 -18.24
N LEU A 141 3.19 -17.80 -16.95
CA LEU A 141 4.19 -18.42 -16.08
C LEU A 141 4.57 -19.82 -16.55
N SER A 142 3.58 -20.61 -16.98
CA SER A 142 3.77 -22.02 -17.31
C SER A 142 4.41 -22.24 -18.69
N LYS A 143 4.11 -21.37 -19.66
CA LYS A 143 4.54 -21.57 -21.07
C LYS A 143 5.88 -20.91 -21.40
N ASP A 144 6.11 -19.68 -20.92
CA ASP A 144 7.13 -18.81 -21.52
C ASP A 144 8.23 -18.34 -20.55
N LYS A 145 8.23 -18.80 -19.28
CA LYS A 145 9.21 -18.40 -18.22
C LYS A 145 9.41 -16.88 -18.13
N ILE A 146 8.33 -16.15 -18.35
CA ILE A 146 8.30 -14.69 -18.39
C ILE A 146 8.63 -14.09 -17.01
N PHE A 147 8.26 -14.81 -15.96
CA PHE A 147 8.44 -14.44 -14.57
C PHE A 147 9.21 -15.53 -13.83
N ASP A 148 9.90 -15.13 -12.77
CA ASP A 148 10.39 -16.08 -11.80
C ASP A 148 9.23 -16.52 -10.90
N GLN A 149 8.76 -17.74 -11.12
CA GLN A 149 7.60 -18.28 -10.40
C GLN A 149 7.79 -18.21 -8.88
N THR A 150 9.01 -18.37 -8.38
CA THR A 150 9.29 -18.29 -6.94
C THR A 150 9.11 -16.86 -6.43
N LEU A 151 9.70 -15.86 -7.10
CA LEU A 151 9.54 -14.46 -6.70
C LEU A 151 8.09 -13.98 -6.76
N TRP A 152 7.35 -14.38 -7.80
CA TRP A 152 5.93 -14.05 -7.94
C TRP A 152 5.08 -14.66 -6.82
N ILE A 153 5.26 -15.95 -6.50
CA ILE A 153 4.56 -16.62 -5.38
C ILE A 153 4.93 -15.96 -4.04
N CYS A 154 6.19 -15.63 -3.82
CA CYS A 154 6.64 -14.94 -2.61
C CYS A 154 5.96 -13.56 -2.48
N THR A 155 5.81 -12.83 -3.58
CA THR A 155 5.08 -11.55 -3.59
C THR A 155 3.63 -11.74 -3.15
N ILE A 156 2.92 -12.72 -3.74
CA ILE A 156 1.52 -13.04 -3.36
C ILE A 156 1.42 -13.41 -1.88
N LEU A 157 2.33 -14.23 -1.39
CA LEU A 157 2.35 -14.67 0.00
C LEU A 157 2.56 -13.49 0.96
N CYS A 158 3.53 -12.61 0.66
CA CYS A 158 3.77 -11.40 1.44
C CYS A 158 2.57 -10.45 1.43
N CYS A 159 1.95 -10.20 0.26
CA CYS A 159 0.75 -9.37 0.15
C CYS A 159 -0.43 -9.96 0.92
N SER A 160 -0.64 -11.27 0.84
CA SER A 160 -1.71 -11.98 1.55
C SER A 160 -1.53 -11.91 3.07
N LEU A 161 -0.31 -12.11 3.55
CA LEU A 161 0.02 -12.02 4.97
C LEU A 161 -0.08 -10.58 5.49
N SER A 162 0.28 -9.60 4.66
CA SER A 162 0.01 -8.18 4.96
C SER A 162 -1.49 -7.91 5.09
N LEU A 163 -2.33 -8.37 4.16
CA LEU A 163 -3.78 -8.16 4.26
C LEU A 163 -4.37 -8.80 5.52
N PHE A 164 -3.93 -10.01 5.85
CA PHE A 164 -4.36 -10.71 7.05
C PHE A 164 -3.99 -9.93 8.33
N THR A 165 -2.78 -9.39 8.39
CA THR A 165 -2.32 -8.60 9.55
C THR A 165 -3.01 -7.22 9.64
N ILE A 166 -3.34 -6.58 8.52
CA ILE A 166 -4.20 -5.36 8.48
C ILE A 166 -5.59 -5.68 9.02
N PHE A 167 -6.17 -6.80 8.60
CA PHE A 167 -7.48 -7.24 9.07
C PHE A 167 -7.50 -7.50 10.58
N LEU A 168 -6.48 -8.20 11.11
CA LEU A 168 -6.31 -8.36 12.56
C LEU A 168 -6.16 -7.01 13.27
N SER A 169 -5.35 -6.09 12.73
CA SER A 169 -5.19 -4.74 13.27
C SER A 169 -6.54 -3.99 13.34
N ALA A 170 -7.40 -4.14 12.33
CA ALA A 170 -8.75 -3.57 12.33
C ALA A 170 -9.60 -4.17 13.46
N ILE A 171 -9.63 -5.50 13.62
CA ILE A 171 -10.37 -6.18 14.69
C ILE A 171 -9.90 -5.68 16.05
N PHE A 172 -8.60 -5.67 16.32
CA PHE A 172 -8.08 -5.22 17.61
C PHE A 172 -8.33 -3.73 17.85
N SER A 173 -8.30 -2.89 16.82
CA SER A 173 -8.67 -1.47 16.94
C SER A 173 -10.14 -1.31 17.30
N LEU A 174 -11.03 -2.09 16.67
CA LEU A 174 -12.46 -2.10 16.96
C LEU A 174 -12.75 -2.59 18.39
N LEU A 175 -12.11 -3.70 18.81
CA LEU A 175 -12.23 -4.22 20.17
C LEU A 175 -11.75 -3.19 21.18
N ASN A 176 -10.63 -2.51 20.95
CA ASN A 176 -10.15 -1.43 21.82
C ASN A 176 -11.07 -0.19 21.83
N ALA A 177 -11.79 0.05 20.73
CA ALA A 177 -12.76 1.14 20.65
C ALA A 177 -14.02 0.87 21.48
N PHE A 178 -14.46 -0.39 21.65
CA PHE A 178 -15.71 -0.72 22.36
C PHE A 178 -15.50 -1.39 23.72
N LEU A 179 -14.54 -2.30 23.82
CA LEU A 179 -14.24 -3.06 25.02
C LEU A 179 -13.02 -2.42 25.65
N SER A 180 -13.19 -1.75 26.80
CA SER A 180 -12.04 -1.29 27.59
C SER A 180 -11.25 -2.51 28.04
N PRO A 181 -10.12 -2.89 27.40
CA PRO A 181 -9.50 -4.17 27.68
C PRO A 181 -8.75 -4.05 29.00
N THR A 182 -8.98 -5.00 29.90
CA THR A 182 -8.25 -5.14 31.16
C THR A 182 -6.87 -5.77 30.96
N ASN A 183 -6.64 -6.45 29.83
CA ASN A 183 -5.41 -7.18 29.53
C ASN A 183 -4.48 -6.40 28.57
N PRO A 184 -3.16 -6.34 28.84
CA PRO A 184 -2.20 -5.60 28.02
C PRO A 184 -2.04 -6.17 26.60
N ILE A 185 -2.23 -7.49 26.43
CA ILE A 185 -2.17 -8.18 25.13
C ILE A 185 -3.30 -7.70 24.20
N HIS A 186 -4.49 -7.44 24.74
CA HIS A 186 -5.63 -6.90 23.98
C HIS A 186 -5.66 -5.37 23.94
N GLY A 187 -4.68 -4.72 24.57
CA GLY A 187 -4.56 -3.27 24.62
C GLY A 187 -3.87 -2.67 23.39
N PRO A 188 -3.31 -1.44 23.53
CA PRO A 188 -2.63 -0.73 22.44
C PRO A 188 -1.48 -1.54 21.81
N LEU A 189 -0.84 -2.43 22.59
CA LEU A 189 0.28 -3.25 22.15
C LEU A 189 -0.07 -4.13 20.94
N SER A 190 -1.27 -4.72 20.92
CA SER A 190 -1.74 -5.53 19.78
C SER A 190 -1.75 -4.72 18.49
N ILE A 191 -2.26 -3.49 18.55
CA ILE A 191 -2.41 -2.62 17.37
C ILE A 191 -1.02 -2.23 16.82
N TYR A 192 -0.03 -2.00 17.67
CA TYR A 192 1.36 -1.79 17.21
C TYR A 192 1.93 -3.02 16.54
N LEU A 193 1.78 -4.19 17.16
CA LEU A 193 2.33 -5.44 16.66
C LEU A 193 1.79 -5.75 15.27
N TRP A 194 0.46 -5.70 15.09
CA TRP A 194 -0.18 -6.05 13.82
C TRP A 194 0.06 -5.02 12.73
N ASN A 195 0.07 -3.71 13.04
CA ASN A 195 0.46 -2.71 12.04
C ASN A 195 1.94 -2.80 11.65
N SER A 196 2.84 -3.07 12.60
CA SER A 196 4.28 -3.20 12.29
C SER A 196 4.54 -4.43 11.44
N LEU A 197 3.88 -5.55 11.78
CA LEU A 197 3.97 -6.79 11.02
C LEU A 197 3.37 -6.63 9.61
N SER A 198 2.27 -5.90 9.48
CA SER A 198 1.72 -5.50 8.18
C SER A 198 2.72 -4.68 7.38
N ALA A 199 3.29 -3.61 7.96
CA ALA A 199 4.27 -2.77 7.27
C ALA A 199 5.47 -3.58 6.77
N LEU A 200 5.95 -4.54 7.59
CA LEU A 200 7.06 -5.43 7.24
C LEU A 200 6.73 -6.30 6.03
N PHE A 201 5.60 -7.02 6.05
CA PHE A 201 5.21 -7.90 4.94
C PHE A 201 4.86 -7.13 3.68
N HIS A 202 4.26 -5.94 3.82
CA HIS A 202 3.99 -5.06 2.70
C HIS A 202 5.28 -4.57 2.03
N LEU A 203 6.27 -4.14 2.84
CA LEU A 203 7.57 -3.70 2.35
C LEU A 203 8.30 -4.85 1.64
N LEU A 204 8.28 -6.06 2.21
CA LEU A 204 8.87 -7.24 1.58
C LEU A 204 8.20 -7.54 0.22
N GLY A 205 6.87 -7.49 0.14
CA GLY A 205 6.15 -7.67 -1.13
C GLY A 205 6.57 -6.65 -2.19
N ILE A 206 6.67 -5.36 -1.83
CA ILE A 206 7.14 -4.31 -2.74
C ILE A 206 8.57 -4.58 -3.20
N LEU A 207 9.48 -4.94 -2.30
CA LEU A 207 10.89 -5.18 -2.64
C LEU A 207 11.06 -6.39 -3.55
N ILE A 208 10.36 -7.50 -3.27
CA ILE A 208 10.40 -8.71 -4.09
C ILE A 208 9.87 -8.41 -5.49
N PHE A 209 8.70 -7.79 -5.61
CA PHE A 209 8.13 -7.43 -6.92
C PHE A 209 9.00 -6.41 -7.66
N THR A 210 9.61 -5.46 -6.96
CA THR A 210 10.55 -4.51 -7.58
C THR A 210 11.78 -5.25 -8.13
N GLY A 211 12.31 -6.22 -7.39
CA GLY A 211 13.38 -7.09 -7.87
C GLY A 211 12.97 -7.88 -9.11
N GLU A 212 11.79 -8.50 -9.08
CA GLU A 212 11.20 -9.20 -10.21
C GLU A 212 11.05 -8.29 -11.44
N PHE A 213 10.62 -7.04 -11.21
CA PHE A 213 10.51 -6.02 -12.25
C PHE A 213 11.83 -5.75 -12.96
N TYR A 214 12.89 -5.48 -12.20
CA TYR A 214 14.18 -5.10 -12.79
C TYR A 214 14.94 -6.29 -13.40
N PHE A 215 14.86 -7.47 -12.79
CA PHE A 215 15.63 -8.64 -13.24
C PHE A 215 14.96 -9.42 -14.37
N TYR A 216 13.63 -9.51 -14.38
CA TYR A 216 12.89 -10.36 -15.32
C TYR A 216 12.04 -9.52 -16.29
N ILE A 217 11.04 -8.80 -15.75
CA ILE A 217 10.02 -8.09 -16.53
C ILE A 217 10.63 -7.04 -17.48
N ASN A 218 11.62 -6.28 -17.02
CA ASN A 218 12.23 -5.21 -17.81
C ASN A 218 13.24 -5.71 -18.86
N ARG A 219 13.67 -6.99 -18.78
CA ARG A 219 14.64 -7.55 -19.74
C ARG A 219 13.97 -8.00 -21.03
N ASN A 220 12.93 -8.81 -20.96
CA ASN A 220 12.03 -9.08 -22.08
C ASN A 220 10.86 -9.91 -21.58
N ILE A 221 9.65 -9.56 -22.00
CA ILE A 221 8.42 -10.22 -21.53
C ILE A 221 7.66 -10.94 -22.65
N LEU A 222 8.15 -10.78 -23.88
CA LEU A 222 7.51 -11.29 -25.07
C LEU A 222 7.78 -12.80 -25.21
N THR A 223 6.78 -13.53 -25.70
CA THR A 223 6.92 -14.95 -26.05
C THR A 223 7.96 -15.15 -27.14
N LYS A 224 8.50 -16.37 -27.27
CA LYS A 224 9.51 -16.67 -28.30
C LYS A 224 9.01 -16.36 -29.71
N GLU A 225 7.74 -16.65 -29.98
CA GLU A 225 7.09 -16.34 -31.28
C GLU A 225 7.07 -14.84 -31.59
N LEU A 226 6.83 -14.00 -30.57
CA LEU A 226 6.86 -12.54 -30.71
C LEU A 226 8.30 -12.02 -30.92
N LEU A 227 9.27 -12.63 -30.25
CA LEU A 227 10.69 -12.30 -30.46
C LEU A 227 11.15 -12.67 -31.87
N GLU A 228 10.79 -13.85 -32.35
CA GLU A 228 11.10 -14.33 -33.71
C GLU A 228 10.44 -13.47 -34.80
N SER A 229 9.28 -12.89 -34.52
CA SER A 229 8.61 -11.96 -35.42
C SER A 229 9.17 -10.52 -35.37
N GLY A 230 10.18 -10.27 -34.53
CA GLY A 230 10.95 -9.02 -34.48
C GLY A 230 10.49 -8.03 -33.40
N TRP A 231 9.62 -8.42 -32.47
CA TRP A 231 9.21 -7.57 -31.36
C TRP A 231 10.27 -7.53 -30.25
N THR A 232 10.45 -6.37 -29.63
CA THR A 232 11.26 -6.25 -28.40
C THR A 232 10.60 -5.32 -27.38
N SER A 233 10.67 -5.73 -26.11
CA SER A 233 10.23 -4.93 -24.96
C SER A 233 11.37 -4.53 -24.02
N THR A 234 12.63 -4.79 -24.39
CA THR A 234 13.83 -4.56 -23.56
C THR A 234 13.90 -3.10 -23.09
N GLY A 235 13.90 -2.88 -21.77
CA GLY A 235 14.05 -1.55 -21.16
C GLY A 235 12.85 -0.61 -21.36
N ARG A 236 11.71 -1.12 -21.84
CA ARG A 236 10.49 -0.33 -22.10
C ARG A 236 9.38 -0.58 -21.09
N GLY A 237 9.69 -1.25 -19.98
CA GLY A 237 8.77 -1.44 -18.86
C GLY A 237 8.77 -0.23 -17.94
N GLN A 238 7.59 0.11 -17.43
CA GLN A 238 7.39 1.11 -16.41
C GLN A 238 6.43 0.56 -15.35
N LEU A 239 6.72 0.84 -14.09
CA LEU A 239 5.77 0.62 -13.00
C LEU A 239 4.63 1.63 -13.13
N ALA A 240 3.43 1.19 -12.78
CA ALA A 240 2.22 1.96 -13.02
C ALA A 240 1.47 2.29 -11.71
N TRP A 241 0.43 3.12 -11.82
CA TRP A 241 -0.16 3.81 -10.65
C TRP A 241 -0.65 2.87 -9.55
N SER A 242 -1.20 1.71 -9.91
CA SER A 242 -1.71 0.79 -8.89
C SER A 242 -0.59 0.13 -8.11
N PHE A 243 0.60 -0.05 -8.69
CA PHE A 243 1.78 -0.44 -7.91
C PHE A 243 2.18 0.64 -6.90
N TYR A 244 2.15 1.92 -7.29
CA TYR A 244 2.47 3.03 -6.39
C TYR A 244 1.49 3.17 -5.21
N ILE A 245 0.26 2.68 -5.36
CA ILE A 245 -0.70 2.62 -4.24
C ILE A 245 -0.17 1.78 -3.08
N GLN A 246 0.66 0.76 -3.32
CA GLN A 246 1.26 -0.04 -2.24
C GLN A 246 2.16 0.82 -1.32
N PHE A 247 2.85 1.83 -1.86
CA PHE A 247 3.60 2.79 -1.05
C PHE A 247 2.70 3.70 -0.22
N ILE A 248 1.55 4.11 -0.78
CA ILE A 248 0.54 4.89 -0.06
C ILE A 248 -0.01 4.06 1.11
N SER A 249 -0.26 2.76 0.91
CA SER A 249 -0.66 1.84 1.98
C SER A 249 0.37 1.79 3.11
N ILE A 250 1.67 1.64 2.81
CA ILE A 250 2.74 1.66 3.83
C ILE A 250 2.77 3.00 4.58
N PHE A 251 2.61 4.11 3.86
CA PHE A 251 2.57 5.43 4.49
C PHE A 251 1.40 5.53 5.48
N LEU A 252 0.20 5.11 5.08
CA LEU A 252 -0.99 5.12 5.95
C LEU A 252 -0.85 4.18 7.16
N ILE A 253 -0.23 3.00 6.99
CA ILE A 253 0.10 2.09 8.08
C ILE A 253 1.06 2.80 9.07
N SER A 254 2.07 3.48 8.55
CA SER A 254 3.04 4.23 9.37
C SER A 254 2.37 5.37 10.13
N VAL A 255 1.48 6.12 9.49
CA VAL A 255 0.66 7.16 10.15
C VAL A 255 -0.18 6.54 11.27
N ASN A 256 -0.77 5.37 11.06
CA ASN A 256 -1.54 4.67 12.10
C ASN A 256 -0.67 4.36 13.33
N ILE A 257 0.54 3.84 13.11
CA ILE A 257 1.52 3.56 14.17
C ILE A 257 1.88 4.84 14.93
N VAL A 258 2.14 5.94 14.21
CA VAL A 258 2.50 7.24 14.81
C VAL A 258 1.35 7.80 15.66
N ILE A 259 0.11 7.74 15.19
CA ILE A 259 -1.06 8.21 15.94
C ILE A 259 -1.17 7.48 17.29
N ILE A 260 -1.04 6.15 17.26
CA ILE A 260 -1.14 5.32 18.47
C ILE A 260 0.07 5.60 19.39
N TYR A 261 1.25 5.81 18.82
CA TYR A 261 2.48 6.20 19.54
C TYR A 261 2.32 7.50 20.30
N LEU A 262 1.88 8.56 19.61
CA LEU A 262 1.64 9.87 20.23
C LEU A 262 0.61 9.77 21.34
N TYR A 263 -0.46 9.00 21.13
CA TYR A 263 -1.47 8.76 22.17
C TYR A 263 -0.90 8.04 23.40
N SER A 264 -0.12 6.98 23.17
CA SER A 264 0.49 6.19 24.24
C SER A 264 1.51 7.01 25.04
N LYS A 265 2.29 7.84 24.36
CA LYS A 265 3.24 8.77 24.97
C LYS A 265 2.52 9.82 25.81
N PHE A 266 1.50 10.48 25.26
CA PHE A 266 0.71 11.49 25.97
C PHE A 266 0.07 10.92 27.24
N LYS A 267 -0.48 9.70 27.17
CA LYS A 267 -1.04 9.01 28.34
C LYS A 267 0.02 8.74 29.40
N LYS A 268 1.21 8.27 29.01
CA LYS A 268 2.33 8.01 29.94
C LYS A 268 2.80 9.30 30.63
N ASP A 269 2.99 10.38 29.86
CA ASP A 269 3.44 11.67 30.39
C ASP A 269 2.41 12.26 31.35
N SER A 270 1.11 12.14 31.04
CA SER A 270 0.04 12.58 31.94
C SER A 270 0.04 11.81 33.26
N PHE A 271 0.32 10.50 33.23
CA PHE A 271 0.40 9.66 34.42
C PHE A 271 1.62 10.01 35.27
N LEU A 272 2.79 10.24 34.64
CA LEU A 272 4.00 10.67 35.33
C LEU A 272 3.82 12.02 36.01
N ASN A 273 3.21 13.00 35.33
CA ASN A 273 2.89 14.31 35.92
C ASN A 273 1.94 14.19 37.11
N LEU A 274 0.94 13.31 37.01
CA LEU A 274 0.01 13.04 38.10
C LEU A 274 0.74 12.44 39.31
N LYS A 275 1.59 11.43 39.07
CA LYS A 275 2.39 10.77 40.12
C LYS A 275 3.30 11.77 40.84
N ASN A 276 4.00 12.62 40.09
CA ASN A 276 4.87 13.65 40.66
C ASN A 276 4.09 14.66 41.51
N ASN A 277 2.87 15.03 41.09
CA ASN A 277 2.00 15.92 41.87
C ASN A 277 1.51 15.26 43.17
N PHE A 278 1.20 13.96 43.14
CA PHE A 278 0.84 13.22 44.34
C PHE A 278 2.00 13.12 45.33
N GLU A 279 3.20 12.74 44.88
CA GLU A 279 4.40 12.69 45.72
C GLU A 279 4.73 14.08 46.31
N LYS A 280 4.57 15.15 45.52
CA LYS A 280 4.75 16.52 46.01
C LYS A 280 3.74 16.89 47.11
N ASN A 281 2.47 16.52 46.94
CA ASN A 281 1.43 16.81 47.93
C ASN A 281 1.61 16.00 49.21
N GLU A 282 2.03 14.74 49.12
CA GLU A 282 2.35 13.90 50.28
C GLU A 282 3.51 14.49 51.10
N ASN A 283 4.56 14.97 50.42
CA ASN A 283 5.66 15.67 51.08
C ASN A 283 5.20 16.96 51.81
N LEU A 284 4.27 17.72 51.21
CA LEU A 284 3.73 18.92 51.84
C LEU A 284 2.90 18.60 53.10
N ILE A 285 2.13 17.52 53.08
CA ILE A 285 1.34 17.05 54.24
C ILE A 285 2.28 16.64 55.38
N ASN A 286 3.32 15.85 55.08
CA ASN A 286 4.29 15.42 56.09
C ASN A 286 5.05 16.60 56.72
N VAL A 287 5.37 17.64 55.92
CA VAL A 287 6.00 18.87 56.45
C VAL A 287 5.03 19.64 57.36
N ALA A 288 3.75 19.76 56.99
CA ALA A 288 2.76 20.45 57.81
C ALA A 288 2.53 19.74 59.16
N GLU A 289 2.43 18.41 59.16
CA GLU A 289 2.25 17.60 60.38
C GLU A 289 3.47 17.71 61.31
N ASN A 290 4.69 17.74 60.76
CA ASN A 290 5.90 17.96 61.56
C ASN A 290 5.93 19.36 62.20
N VAL A 291 5.51 20.41 61.48
CA VAL A 291 5.44 21.78 62.02
C VAL A 291 4.39 21.89 63.13
N GLU A 292 3.22 21.26 62.97
CA GLU A 292 2.17 21.25 63.99
C GLU A 292 2.61 20.52 65.26
N ASN A 293 3.29 19.38 65.12
CA ASN A 293 3.86 18.64 66.24
C ASN A 293 4.97 19.43 66.97
N GLU A 294 5.80 20.16 66.23
CA GLU A 294 6.87 21.00 66.81
C GLU A 294 6.30 22.20 67.56
N GLN A 295 5.24 22.83 67.03
CA GLN A 295 4.50 23.90 67.72
C GLN A 295 3.80 23.41 69.00
N LEU A 296 3.19 22.22 68.97
CA LEU A 296 2.55 21.61 70.13
C LEU A 296 3.58 21.23 71.21
N SER A 297 4.74 20.71 70.81
CA SER A 297 5.87 20.44 71.72
C SER A 297 6.34 21.71 72.43
N ASN A 298 6.52 22.80 71.69
CA ASN A 298 7.05 24.05 72.22
C ASN A 298 6.07 24.71 73.20
N SER A 299 4.76 24.70 72.91
CA SER A 299 3.73 25.25 73.80
C SER A 299 3.63 24.49 75.12
N ILE A 300 3.68 23.15 75.11
CA ILE A 300 3.71 22.32 76.33
C ILE A 300 4.98 22.58 77.15
N SER A 301 6.11 22.82 76.49
CA SER A 301 7.37 23.13 77.17
C SER A 301 7.30 24.48 77.91
N ASP A 302 6.69 25.48 77.31
CA ASP A 302 6.52 26.82 77.88
C ASP A 302 5.51 26.82 79.03
N GLU A 303 4.43 26.05 78.91
CA GLU A 303 3.45 25.87 79.99
C GLU A 303 4.07 25.16 81.20
N LYS A 304 4.87 24.10 80.99
CA LYS A 304 5.65 23.44 82.05
C LYS A 304 6.70 24.35 82.67
N LYS A 305 7.26 25.30 81.91
CA LYS A 305 8.24 26.28 82.41
C LYS A 305 7.56 27.37 83.24
N SER A 306 6.38 27.81 82.83
CA SER A 306 5.53 28.76 83.57
C SER A 306 5.02 28.16 84.88
N SER A 307 4.51 26.92 84.84
CA SER A 307 4.11 26.14 86.03
C SER A 307 5.26 25.97 87.03
N ARG A 308 6.48 25.65 86.55
CA ARG A 308 7.67 25.56 87.40
C ARG A 308 8.09 26.90 88.01
N LYS A 309 7.94 28.02 87.29
CA LYS A 309 8.16 29.36 87.86
C LYS A 309 7.13 29.68 88.94
N LEU A 310 5.85 29.36 88.70
CA LEU A 310 4.76 29.60 89.66
C LEU A 310 4.99 28.79 90.95
N LYS A 311 5.40 27.53 90.82
CA LYS A 311 5.72 26.67 91.96
C LYS A 311 6.87 27.21 92.82
N ARG A 312 7.94 27.72 92.18
CA ARG A 312 9.05 28.38 92.89
C ARG A 312 8.65 29.66 93.61
N ILE A 313 7.65 30.39 93.11
CA ILE A 313 7.14 31.59 93.76
C ILE A 313 6.31 31.21 95.00
N ILE A 314 5.49 30.15 94.90
CA ILE A 314 4.70 29.65 96.03
C ILE A 314 5.60 29.13 97.14
N ASP A 315 6.63 28.33 96.82
CA ASP A 315 7.60 27.78 97.79
C ASP A 315 8.50 28.88 98.43
N PHE A 316 8.49 30.11 97.90
CA PHE A 316 9.23 31.24 98.47
C PHE A 316 8.36 32.09 99.41
N ILE A 317 7.04 32.03 99.26
CA ILE A 317 6.08 32.83 100.04
C ILE A 317 5.61 32.09 101.29
N TYR A 318 5.59 30.75 101.27
CA TYR A 318 5.21 29.88 102.38
C TYR A 318 6.41 29.14 102.95
#